data_AF-A0A7S3QJC2-F1
#
_entry.id   AF-A0A7S3QJC2-F1
#
_cell.length_a   1.000
_cell.length_b   1.000
_cell.length_c   1.000
_cell.angle_alpha   90.00
_cell.angle_beta   90.00
_cell.angle_gamma   90.00
#
_symmetry.space_group_name_H-M   'P 1'
#
loop_
_entity.id
_entity.type
_entity.pdbx_description
1 polymer ?
#
loop_
_entity_poly.entity_id
_entity_poly.type
_entity_poly.pdbx_seq_one_letter_code
_entity_poly.pdbx_strand_id
1 'polypeptide(L)'
;MVRIQRKKVKNNRSGKMLGAVAVILLAAASVLFRAQFQVQQKVDDDGYNNDINVKSSKRNKRGKATEHLQKKFDLTMDRVTNMDDDNDDTMKLILSGRLNLIDITSIRKIGEGEPTSDGTPPFPYSARGVFCELDWSRHKNDAASVPMFKDLIANSPACRRTRVTVDLLRAASEARIQSMQDEMNANASDTDADHEATATSKSKSMKPTGFVFHESRCGSTLVANSLASFDPPTTRVYSESPPPITVAKAAQAAIAANPNVEADAIRMVQDTLFLMGRTSDMIEERLFFKIQSIGSKSIDIFRKAFPSSPFIYVFRDPVQVMRSHLKGQDTTKAVCTRSRRNPPADLLNHIANSNSIVQKASSLSTEEFCAAHLATLCVAAEKAIQESEGWGRAVNYEALPQILIDDIIPHHFLGHWDKHENDGKEKEYISSNLTEDEIARVLEVNKKYSKGRKGKGRAWEADSTQKEDTAWDELKDASSKFLLPVYERLQVLARDGVL
;
A
#
# COMPACT_ATOMS: atom_id res chain seq x y z
N MET A 1 -26.87 47.66 50.10
CA MET A 1 -27.63 48.89 49.78
C MET A 1 -26.64 50.03 49.59
N VAL A 2 -26.90 50.93 48.63
CA VAL A 2 -26.22 52.21 48.32
C VAL A 2 -25.49 52.28 46.97
N ARG A 3 -26.27 52.85 46.03
CA ARG A 3 -25.98 53.88 44.99
C ARG A 3 -24.95 53.66 43.88
N ILE A 4 -25.57 53.43 42.72
CA ILE A 4 -25.20 53.84 41.36
C ILE A 4 -24.68 55.29 41.28
N GLN A 5 -23.56 55.49 40.59
CA GLN A 5 -23.30 56.72 39.82
C GLN A 5 -22.91 56.39 38.38
N ARG A 6 -23.65 57.00 37.45
CA ARG A 6 -23.44 57.00 36.00
C ARG A 6 -22.26 57.90 35.64
N LYS A 7 -21.35 57.44 34.77
CA LYS A 7 -20.44 58.30 34.00
C LYS A 7 -20.70 58.17 32.50
N LYS A 8 -20.83 59.33 31.85
CA LYS A 8 -21.10 59.56 30.43
C LYS A 8 -19.98 59.01 29.54
N VAL A 9 -20.35 58.29 28.47
CA VAL A 9 -19.45 57.88 27.38
C VAL A 9 -19.33 59.03 26.37
N LYS A 10 -18.10 59.47 26.08
CA LYS A 10 -17.77 60.38 24.99
C LYS A 10 -17.59 59.57 23.70
N ASN A 11 -18.30 59.97 22.64
CA ASN A 11 -18.11 59.52 21.26
C ASN A 11 -16.66 59.79 20.80
N ASN A 12 -16.01 58.79 20.21
CA ASN A 12 -14.78 59.00 19.45
C ASN A 12 -14.87 58.35 18.06
N ARG A 13 -14.45 59.13 17.05
CA ARG A 13 -14.50 58.84 15.61
C ARG A 13 -13.37 57.85 15.25
N SER A 14 -13.68 56.58 15.01
CA SER A 14 -12.72 55.63 14.42
C SER A 14 -13.31 54.67 13.37
N GLY A 15 -14.62 54.71 13.10
CA GLY A 15 -15.29 53.76 12.20
C GLY A 15 -15.20 54.03 10.69
N LYS A 16 -14.56 55.13 10.24
CA LYS A 16 -14.54 55.50 8.80
C LYS A 16 -13.27 55.11 8.05
N MET A 17 -12.18 54.72 8.72
CA MET A 17 -10.94 54.31 8.04
C MET A 17 -10.89 52.80 7.70
N LEU A 18 -11.53 51.92 8.48
CA LEU A 18 -11.50 50.48 8.21
C LEU A 18 -12.32 50.07 6.98
N GLY A 19 -13.40 50.79 6.65
CA GLY A 19 -14.22 50.48 5.48
C GLY A 19 -13.52 50.72 4.14
N ALA A 20 -12.65 51.74 4.06
CA ALA A 20 -11.96 52.08 2.81
C ALA A 20 -10.83 51.08 2.47
N VAL A 21 -10.14 50.56 3.49
CA VAL A 21 -9.04 49.58 3.29
C VAL A 21 -9.57 48.21 2.85
N ALA A 22 -10.74 47.79 3.36
CA ALA A 22 -11.36 46.52 2.96
C ALA A 22 -11.83 46.53 1.49
N VAL A 23 -12.34 47.66 1.00
CA VAL A 23 -12.79 47.80 -0.41
C VAL A 23 -11.60 47.78 -1.38
N ILE A 24 -10.47 48.38 -1.00
CA ILE A 24 -9.24 48.38 -1.81
C ILE A 24 -8.63 46.97 -1.89
N LEU A 25 -8.63 46.22 -0.77
CA LEU A 25 -8.12 44.85 -0.76
C LEU A 25 -8.99 43.88 -1.59
N LEU A 26 -10.32 44.04 -1.56
CA LEU A 26 -11.24 43.25 -2.38
C LEU A 26 -11.11 43.56 -3.89
N ALA A 27 -10.86 44.82 -4.25
CA ALA A 27 -10.61 45.21 -5.63
C ALA A 27 -9.26 44.64 -6.15
N ALA A 28 -8.21 44.65 -5.33
CA ALA A 28 -6.90 44.10 -5.69
C ALA A 28 -6.95 42.57 -5.88
N ALA A 29 -7.67 41.84 -5.02
CA ALA A 29 -7.87 40.40 -5.17
C ALA A 29 -8.62 40.04 -6.46
N SER A 30 -9.58 40.87 -6.88
CA SER A 30 -10.37 40.68 -8.11
C SER A 30 -9.54 40.87 -9.38
N VAL A 31 -8.57 41.80 -9.35
CA VAL A 31 -7.64 42.05 -10.46
C VAL A 31 -6.61 40.92 -10.58
N LEU A 32 -6.10 40.40 -9.45
CA LEU A 32 -5.18 39.25 -9.43
C LEU A 32 -5.87 37.96 -9.93
N PHE A 33 -7.13 37.73 -9.57
CA PHE A 33 -7.89 36.57 -10.03
C PHE A 33 -8.18 36.62 -11.54
N ARG A 34 -8.47 37.81 -12.09
CA ARG A 34 -8.63 38.00 -13.55
C ARG A 34 -7.31 37.82 -14.32
N ALA A 35 -6.18 38.23 -13.74
CA ALA A 35 -4.87 38.04 -14.37
C ALA A 35 -4.45 36.55 -14.42
N GLN A 36 -4.74 35.77 -13.37
CA GLN A 36 -4.49 34.31 -13.39
C GLN A 36 -5.37 33.57 -14.40
N PHE A 37 -6.64 33.97 -14.56
CA PHE A 37 -7.56 33.33 -15.51
C PHE A 37 -7.19 33.60 -16.97
N GLN A 38 -6.68 34.79 -17.30
CA GLN A 38 -6.22 35.13 -18.66
C GLN A 38 -4.90 34.47 -19.05
N VAL A 39 -4.03 34.12 -18.09
CA VAL A 39 -2.81 33.35 -18.36
C VAL A 39 -3.13 31.89 -18.67
N GLN A 40 -4.17 31.32 -18.04
CA GLN A 40 -4.57 29.93 -18.28
C GLN A 40 -5.20 29.76 -19.69
N GLN A 41 -6.04 30.69 -20.14
CA GLN A 41 -6.64 30.62 -21.49
C GLN A 41 -5.63 30.80 -22.63
N LYS A 42 -4.49 31.46 -22.39
CA LYS A 42 -3.49 31.71 -23.44
C LYS A 42 -2.51 30.55 -23.64
N VAL A 43 -2.59 29.49 -22.82
CA VAL A 43 -1.81 28.25 -23.00
C VAL A 43 -2.57 27.19 -23.79
N ASP A 44 -3.90 27.33 -23.93
CA ASP A 44 -4.76 26.33 -24.58
C ASP A 44 -5.07 26.62 -26.07
N ASP A 45 -4.63 27.75 -26.63
CA ASP A 45 -5.02 28.19 -28.00
C ASP A 45 -3.90 28.13 -29.07
N ASP A 46 -2.68 27.67 -28.75
CA ASP A 46 -1.61 27.53 -29.76
C ASP A 46 -1.38 26.05 -30.17
N GLY A 47 -2.16 25.61 -31.16
CA GLY A 47 -1.56 24.93 -32.32
C GLY A 47 -1.64 23.40 -32.42
N TYR A 48 -2.84 22.89 -32.70
CA TYR A 48 -3.06 21.62 -33.39
C TYR A 48 -2.99 21.85 -34.91
N ASN A 49 -1.91 21.39 -35.57
CA ASN A 49 -1.75 21.02 -37.00
C ASN A 49 -0.37 21.42 -37.56
N ASN A 50 0.49 20.44 -37.86
CA ASN A 50 0.72 19.98 -39.24
C ASN A 50 1.87 18.96 -39.36
N ASP A 51 1.58 17.96 -40.19
CA ASP A 51 2.44 17.35 -41.20
C ASP A 51 3.69 16.55 -40.82
N ILE A 52 3.48 15.25 -41.03
CA ILE A 52 4.42 14.23 -41.45
C ILE A 52 5.44 14.80 -42.46
N ASN A 53 6.72 14.82 -42.08
CA ASN A 53 7.78 14.60 -43.05
C ASN A 53 8.93 13.79 -42.47
N VAL A 54 9.13 12.62 -43.05
CA VAL A 54 10.11 11.60 -42.71
C VAL A 54 11.47 12.03 -43.22
N LYS A 55 12.45 12.20 -42.32
CA LYS A 55 13.87 11.96 -42.66
C LYS A 55 14.55 11.10 -41.59
N SER A 56 14.76 9.85 -41.99
CA SER A 56 15.60 8.85 -41.35
C SER A 56 17.03 9.36 -41.16
N SER A 57 17.70 9.06 -40.05
CA SER A 57 18.76 8.05 -40.02
C SER A 57 19.50 8.18 -38.67
N LYS A 58 19.95 7.04 -38.09
CA LYS A 58 20.77 6.86 -36.86
C LYS A 58 20.08 6.49 -35.53
N ARG A 59 18.87 5.92 -35.52
CA ARG A 59 18.21 5.40 -34.29
C ARG A 59 18.10 3.88 -34.15
N ASN A 60 18.81 3.09 -34.97
CA ASN A 60 18.45 1.69 -35.22
C ASN A 60 19.25 0.59 -34.47
N LYS A 61 19.98 0.90 -33.39
CA LYS A 61 20.75 -0.13 -32.65
C LYS A 61 20.45 -0.26 -31.15
N ARG A 62 19.78 0.71 -30.50
CA ARG A 62 19.41 0.62 -29.07
C ARG A 62 17.95 0.24 -28.80
N GLY A 63 17.05 0.38 -29.77
CA GLY A 63 15.65 -0.05 -29.64
C GLY A 63 15.48 -1.57 -29.61
N LYS A 64 16.32 -2.32 -30.36
CA LYS A 64 16.17 -3.77 -30.50
C LYS A 64 16.44 -4.57 -29.23
N ALA A 65 17.27 -4.09 -28.30
CA ALA A 65 17.61 -4.84 -27.09
C ALA A 65 16.54 -4.73 -25.99
N THR A 66 15.93 -3.55 -25.84
CA THR A 66 14.77 -3.32 -24.95
C THR A 66 13.50 -3.93 -25.52
N GLU A 67 13.33 -3.86 -26.83
CA GLU A 67 12.23 -4.53 -27.51
C GLU A 67 12.36 -6.05 -27.38
N HIS A 68 13.56 -6.64 -27.46
CA HIS A 68 13.72 -8.09 -27.30
C HIS A 68 13.50 -8.59 -25.87
N LEU A 69 13.75 -7.78 -24.83
CA LEU A 69 13.45 -8.13 -23.42
C LEU A 69 11.98 -7.94 -23.06
N GLN A 70 11.34 -6.87 -23.59
CA GLN A 70 9.89 -6.67 -23.50
C GLN A 70 9.18 -7.79 -24.26
N LYS A 71 9.61 -8.12 -25.50
CA LYS A 71 9.11 -9.26 -26.26
C LYS A 71 9.40 -10.59 -25.57
N LYS A 72 10.50 -10.76 -24.83
CA LYS A 72 10.73 -12.01 -24.07
C LYS A 72 9.80 -12.11 -22.86
N PHE A 73 9.47 -11.00 -22.21
CA PHE A 73 8.49 -10.94 -21.13
C PHE A 73 7.06 -11.15 -21.66
N ASP A 74 6.72 -10.47 -22.75
CA ASP A 74 5.44 -10.58 -23.46
C ASP A 74 5.28 -11.97 -24.10
N LEU A 75 6.31 -12.56 -24.72
CA LEU A 75 6.29 -13.94 -25.24
C LEU A 75 6.24 -15.01 -24.13
N THR A 76 6.56 -14.64 -22.88
CA THR A 76 6.33 -15.51 -21.71
C THR A 76 4.94 -15.28 -21.11
N MET A 77 4.28 -14.14 -21.40
CA MET A 77 2.87 -13.85 -21.11
C MET A 77 1.90 -14.31 -22.22
N ASP A 78 2.33 -14.46 -23.47
CA ASP A 78 1.50 -14.86 -24.62
C ASP A 78 1.16 -16.37 -24.64
N ARG A 79 1.53 -17.10 -23.58
CA ARG A 79 0.94 -18.39 -23.24
C ARG A 79 -0.06 -18.28 -22.08
N VAL A 80 -0.73 -17.14 -21.95
CA VAL A 80 -2.06 -17.11 -21.34
C VAL A 80 -2.97 -17.84 -22.33
N THR A 81 -3.32 -19.08 -22.01
CA THR A 81 -4.51 -19.67 -22.60
C THR A 81 -5.65 -18.74 -22.23
N ASN A 82 -6.22 -18.05 -23.22
CA ASN A 82 -7.56 -17.48 -23.12
C ASN A 82 -8.50 -18.69 -22.96
N MET A 83 -8.58 -19.22 -21.74
CA MET A 83 -9.76 -19.96 -21.33
C MET A 83 -10.81 -18.86 -21.16
N ASP A 84 -11.85 -18.94 -21.98
CA ASP A 84 -12.92 -17.96 -22.03
C ASP A 84 -13.41 -17.61 -20.61
N ASP A 85 -13.78 -16.36 -20.41
CA ASP A 85 -14.34 -15.83 -19.15
C ASP A 85 -15.55 -16.63 -18.64
N ASP A 86 -16.10 -17.52 -19.46
CA ASP A 86 -17.29 -18.34 -19.21
C ASP A 86 -17.00 -19.81 -18.86
N ASN A 87 -15.74 -20.19 -18.59
CA ASN A 87 -15.48 -21.54 -18.07
C ASN A 87 -15.92 -21.66 -16.60
N ASP A 88 -17.11 -22.21 -16.40
CA ASP A 88 -17.73 -22.49 -15.09
C ASP A 88 -16.79 -23.24 -14.13
N ASP A 89 -15.93 -24.14 -14.63
CA ASP A 89 -14.97 -24.87 -13.80
C ASP A 89 -13.84 -23.97 -13.29
N THR A 90 -13.38 -23.01 -14.10
CA THR A 90 -12.40 -22.00 -13.67
C THR A 90 -12.98 -21.14 -12.55
N MET A 91 -14.22 -20.67 -12.73
CA MET A 91 -14.90 -19.87 -11.71
C MET A 91 -15.04 -20.66 -10.41
N LYS A 92 -15.50 -21.92 -10.44
CA LYS A 92 -15.55 -22.79 -9.23
C LYS A 92 -14.22 -22.87 -8.49
N LEU A 93 -13.08 -22.92 -9.20
CA LEU A 93 -11.76 -22.96 -8.56
C LEU A 93 -11.36 -21.62 -7.93
N ILE A 94 -11.78 -20.48 -8.49
CA ILE A 94 -11.59 -19.15 -7.87
C ILE A 94 -12.49 -19.01 -6.65
N LEU A 95 -13.77 -19.36 -6.79
CA LEU A 95 -14.79 -19.27 -5.76
C LEU A 95 -14.42 -20.14 -4.54
N SER A 96 -13.93 -21.36 -4.74
CA SER A 96 -13.41 -22.23 -3.67
C SER A 96 -12.09 -21.75 -3.03
N GLY A 97 -11.45 -20.69 -3.55
CA GLY A 97 -10.16 -20.22 -3.06
C GLY A 97 -8.97 -21.10 -3.45
N ARG A 98 -9.14 -22.01 -4.42
CA ARG A 98 -8.03 -22.82 -4.97
C ARG A 98 -7.16 -22.01 -5.92
N LEU A 99 -7.75 -21.15 -6.74
CA LEU A 99 -7.01 -20.17 -7.54
C LEU A 99 -6.95 -18.84 -6.80
N ASN A 100 -5.74 -18.30 -6.69
CA ASN A 100 -5.42 -17.12 -5.92
C ASN A 100 -5.11 -15.95 -6.87
N LEU A 101 -5.58 -14.76 -6.54
CA LEU A 101 -5.29 -13.55 -7.31
C LEU A 101 -3.80 -13.20 -7.21
N ILE A 102 -3.10 -13.21 -8.35
CA ILE A 102 -1.66 -12.94 -8.44
C ILE A 102 -1.30 -11.61 -9.09
N ASP A 103 -2.19 -11.08 -9.93
CA ASP A 103 -1.98 -9.81 -10.63
C ASP A 103 -3.33 -9.18 -11.03
N ILE A 104 -3.33 -7.88 -11.34
CA ILE A 104 -4.48 -7.19 -11.93
C ILE A 104 -4.00 -6.48 -13.19
N THR A 105 -4.69 -6.76 -14.29
CA THR A 105 -4.44 -6.14 -15.59
C THR A 105 -5.65 -5.30 -16.02
N SER A 106 -5.42 -4.37 -16.96
CA SER A 106 -6.49 -3.64 -17.65
C SER A 106 -7.56 -3.00 -16.74
N ILE A 107 -7.15 -2.19 -15.77
CA ILE A 107 -8.10 -1.29 -15.06
C ILE A 107 -8.53 -0.22 -16.05
N ARG A 108 -9.80 -0.25 -16.49
CA ARG A 108 -10.29 0.61 -17.58
C ARG A 108 -11.17 1.77 -17.09
N LYS A 109 -12.04 1.53 -16.09
CA LYS A 109 -13.02 2.50 -15.60
C LYS A 109 -13.29 2.31 -14.10
N ILE A 110 -13.49 3.41 -13.38
CA ILE A 110 -13.94 3.45 -11.98
C ILE A 110 -15.02 4.54 -11.89
N GLY A 111 -16.23 4.17 -11.45
CA GLY A 111 -17.36 5.08 -11.25
C GLY A 111 -17.99 5.68 -12.51
N GLU A 112 -17.91 4.97 -13.64
CA GLU A 112 -18.54 5.34 -14.92
C GLU A 112 -19.31 4.18 -15.56
N GLY A 113 -20.10 3.43 -14.79
CA GLY A 113 -21.13 2.64 -15.44
C GLY A 113 -22.25 3.59 -15.90
N GLU A 114 -22.80 3.32 -17.08
CA GLU A 114 -24.16 3.80 -17.37
C GLU A 114 -25.12 2.99 -16.49
N PRO A 115 -26.23 3.58 -16.00
CA PRO A 115 -27.34 2.78 -15.49
C PRO A 115 -27.70 1.75 -16.55
N THR A 116 -27.74 0.47 -16.18
CA THR A 116 -28.24 -0.54 -17.11
C THR A 116 -29.71 -0.24 -17.42
N SER A 117 -30.19 -0.67 -18.58
CA SER A 117 -31.57 -0.40 -19.02
C SER A 117 -32.65 -0.99 -18.09
N ASP A 118 -32.28 -1.89 -17.18
CA ASP A 118 -33.12 -2.48 -16.13
C ASP A 118 -33.00 -1.77 -14.77
N GLY A 119 -32.25 -0.67 -14.68
CA GLY A 119 -32.09 0.13 -13.46
C GLY A 119 -31.11 -0.44 -12.44
N THR A 120 -30.31 -1.45 -12.79
CA THR A 120 -29.21 -1.88 -11.90
C THR A 120 -28.15 -0.78 -11.79
N PRO A 121 -27.56 -0.57 -10.59
CA PRO A 121 -26.54 0.42 -10.40
C PRO A 121 -25.38 0.19 -11.38
N PRO A 122 -24.77 1.27 -11.90
CA PRO A 122 -23.59 1.16 -12.73
C PRO A 122 -22.50 0.30 -12.07
N PHE A 123 -21.83 -0.55 -12.85
CA PHE A 123 -20.72 -1.35 -12.33
C PHE A 123 -19.66 -0.42 -11.71
N PRO A 124 -19.27 -0.62 -10.44
CA PRO A 124 -18.38 0.30 -9.72
C PRO A 124 -17.01 0.44 -10.41
N TYR A 125 -16.52 -0.63 -11.03
CA TYR A 125 -15.25 -0.61 -11.75
C TYR A 125 -15.17 -1.71 -12.81
N SER A 126 -14.20 -1.59 -13.72
CA SER A 126 -13.83 -2.64 -14.68
C SER A 126 -12.33 -2.93 -14.59
N ALA A 127 -11.99 -4.17 -14.22
CA ALA A 127 -10.61 -4.65 -14.06
C ALA A 127 -10.52 -6.16 -14.33
N ARG A 128 -9.36 -6.62 -14.80
CA ARG A 128 -9.09 -8.05 -15.08
C ARG A 128 -8.18 -8.62 -14.02
N GLY A 129 -8.64 -9.61 -13.25
CA GLY A 129 -7.81 -10.32 -12.28
C GLY A 129 -7.11 -11.51 -12.92
N VAL A 130 -5.82 -11.69 -12.65
CA VAL A 130 -5.05 -12.88 -13.06
C VAL A 130 -4.93 -13.81 -11.86
N PHE A 131 -5.38 -15.04 -12.00
CA PHE A 131 -5.41 -16.04 -10.92
C PHE A 131 -4.57 -17.26 -11.28
N CYS A 132 -4.05 -17.95 -10.26
CA CYS A 132 -3.43 -19.26 -10.42
C CYS A 132 -3.36 -20.05 -9.09
N GLU A 133 -3.06 -21.34 -9.13
CA GLU A 133 -2.88 -22.18 -7.95
C GLU A 133 -1.48 -21.95 -7.35
N LEU A 134 -1.43 -21.59 -6.06
CA LEU A 134 -0.20 -21.31 -5.32
C LEU A 134 0.11 -22.44 -4.34
N ASP A 135 1.40 -22.77 -4.21
CA ASP A 135 1.89 -23.75 -3.24
C ASP A 135 2.23 -23.07 -1.92
N TRP A 136 1.20 -22.69 -1.16
CA TRP A 136 1.32 -22.00 0.13
C TRP A 136 2.15 -22.76 1.15
N SER A 137 2.24 -24.10 1.04
CA SER A 137 3.05 -24.94 1.92
C SER A 137 4.52 -24.50 1.94
N ARG A 138 5.05 -24.02 0.81
CA ARG A 138 6.45 -23.53 0.72
C ARG A 138 6.69 -22.32 1.60
N HIS A 139 5.72 -21.41 1.62
CA HIS A 139 5.80 -20.19 2.42
C HIS A 139 5.54 -20.48 3.91
N LYS A 140 4.55 -21.33 4.23
CA LYS A 140 4.26 -21.75 5.61
C LYS A 140 5.43 -22.53 6.24
N ASN A 141 6.13 -23.37 5.46
CA ASN A 141 7.25 -24.18 5.96
C ASN A 141 8.55 -23.39 6.13
N ASP A 142 8.87 -22.48 5.19
CA ASP A 142 10.09 -21.67 5.28
C ASP A 142 9.92 -20.33 4.55
N ALA A 143 9.27 -19.37 5.20
CA ALA A 143 9.02 -18.03 4.65
C ALA A 143 10.32 -17.33 4.19
N ALA A 144 11.45 -17.58 4.86
CA ALA A 144 12.75 -17.00 4.47
C ALA A 144 13.28 -17.51 3.12
N SER A 145 12.84 -18.69 2.66
CA SER A 145 13.22 -19.26 1.36
C SER A 145 12.42 -18.68 0.19
N VAL A 146 11.19 -18.21 0.45
CA VAL A 146 10.28 -17.57 -0.50
C VAL A 146 9.78 -16.21 0.04
N PRO A 147 10.69 -15.26 0.36
CA PRO A 147 10.40 -14.09 1.19
C PRO A 147 9.53 -13.00 0.53
N MET A 148 9.24 -13.14 -0.77
CA MET A 148 8.34 -12.26 -1.51
C MET A 148 7.36 -13.09 -2.31
N PHE A 149 6.19 -12.51 -2.59
CA PHE A 149 5.11 -13.17 -3.31
C PHE A 149 5.51 -13.64 -4.72
N LYS A 150 6.39 -12.90 -5.41
CA LYS A 150 6.94 -13.36 -6.69
C LYS A 150 7.80 -14.62 -6.57
N ASP A 151 8.46 -14.82 -5.43
CA ASP A 151 9.25 -16.03 -5.16
C ASP A 151 8.30 -17.21 -4.93
N LEU A 152 7.18 -17.01 -4.23
CA LEU A 152 6.12 -18.00 -4.08
C LEU A 152 5.51 -18.39 -5.44
N ILE A 153 5.17 -17.42 -6.29
CA ILE A 153 4.68 -17.68 -7.66
C ILE A 153 5.70 -18.50 -8.45
N ALA A 154 6.98 -18.08 -8.45
CA ALA A 154 8.03 -18.77 -9.18
C ALA A 154 8.28 -20.21 -8.70
N ASN A 155 8.03 -20.47 -7.42
CA ASN A 155 8.16 -21.79 -6.80
C ASN A 155 6.83 -22.56 -6.73
N SER A 156 5.76 -22.11 -7.41
CA SER A 156 4.48 -22.81 -7.49
C SER A 156 4.30 -23.42 -8.89
N PRO A 157 4.67 -24.69 -9.15
CA PRO A 157 4.62 -25.27 -10.50
C PRO A 157 3.22 -25.33 -11.10
N ALA A 158 2.19 -25.44 -10.27
CA ALA A 158 0.79 -25.41 -10.69
C ALA A 158 0.38 -24.04 -11.26
N CYS A 159 0.91 -22.94 -10.69
CA CYS A 159 0.55 -21.58 -11.10
C CYS A 159 0.72 -21.34 -12.60
N ARG A 160 1.77 -21.89 -13.22
CA ARG A 160 2.01 -21.73 -14.67
C ARG A 160 0.94 -22.43 -15.52
N ARG A 161 0.37 -23.54 -15.03
CA ARG A 161 -0.59 -24.39 -15.77
C ARG A 161 -2.04 -23.98 -15.54
N THR A 162 -2.33 -23.37 -14.40
CA THR A 162 -3.68 -22.97 -14.00
C THR A 162 -3.89 -21.45 -14.11
N ARG A 163 -3.03 -20.74 -14.87
CA ARG A 163 -3.11 -19.29 -14.97
C ARG A 163 -4.31 -18.90 -15.83
N VAL A 164 -5.22 -18.14 -15.24
CA VAL A 164 -6.45 -17.67 -15.88
C VAL A 164 -6.61 -16.18 -15.64
N THR A 165 -7.35 -15.50 -16.52
CA THR A 165 -7.70 -14.09 -16.34
C THR A 165 -9.20 -13.97 -16.41
N VAL A 166 -9.82 -13.33 -15.43
CA VAL A 166 -11.29 -13.16 -15.35
C VAL A 166 -11.65 -11.72 -15.00
N ASP A 167 -12.91 -11.35 -15.18
CA ASP A 167 -13.43 -10.07 -14.69
C ASP A 167 -13.41 -10.06 -13.15
N LEU A 168 -12.73 -9.06 -12.58
CA LEU A 168 -12.49 -8.99 -11.14
C LEU A 168 -13.78 -8.71 -10.35
N LEU A 169 -14.68 -7.89 -10.91
CA LEU A 169 -15.95 -7.54 -10.27
C LEU A 169 -16.90 -8.75 -10.26
N ARG A 170 -16.98 -9.48 -11.37
CA ARG A 170 -17.72 -10.73 -11.47
C ARG A 170 -17.23 -11.73 -10.43
N ALA A 171 -15.91 -11.99 -10.39
CA ALA A 171 -15.32 -12.92 -9.45
C ALA A 171 -15.59 -12.54 -7.98
N ALA A 172 -15.47 -11.26 -7.64
CA ALA A 172 -15.76 -10.78 -6.28
C ALA A 172 -17.26 -10.92 -5.93
N SER A 173 -18.16 -10.59 -6.85
CA SER A 173 -19.59 -10.65 -6.64
C SER A 173 -20.08 -12.09 -6.46
N GLU A 174 -19.68 -13.00 -7.35
CA GLU A 174 -20.02 -14.43 -7.24
C GLU A 174 -19.46 -15.04 -5.95
N ALA A 175 -18.22 -14.69 -5.57
CA ALA A 175 -17.61 -15.17 -4.33
C ALA A 175 -18.34 -14.68 -3.07
N ARG A 176 -18.90 -13.46 -3.08
CA ARG A 176 -19.74 -12.96 -1.97
C ARG A 176 -21.06 -13.72 -1.89
N ILE A 177 -21.72 -13.95 -3.02
CA ILE A 177 -22.95 -14.74 -3.09
C ILE A 177 -22.72 -16.15 -2.54
N GLN A 178 -21.64 -16.81 -2.96
CA GLN A 178 -21.27 -18.13 -2.43
C GLN A 178 -21.03 -18.10 -0.92
N SER A 179 -20.32 -17.09 -0.42
CA SER A 179 -20.04 -16.99 1.02
C SER A 179 -21.33 -16.81 1.85
N MET A 180 -22.29 -16.02 1.34
CA MET A 180 -23.61 -15.87 1.96
C MET A 180 -24.40 -17.18 1.95
N GLN A 181 -24.36 -17.93 0.85
CA GLN A 181 -25.01 -19.24 0.74
C GLN A 181 -24.39 -20.26 1.68
N ASP A 182 -23.06 -20.31 1.78
CA ASP A 182 -22.34 -21.20 2.70
C ASP A 182 -22.70 -20.90 4.16
N GLU A 183 -22.82 -19.62 4.54
CA GLU A 183 -23.26 -19.19 5.87
C GLU A 183 -24.73 -19.57 6.15
N MET A 184 -25.64 -19.37 5.19
CA MET A 184 -27.04 -19.76 5.33
C MET A 184 -27.20 -21.27 5.48
N ASN A 185 -26.47 -22.06 4.68
CA ASN A 185 -26.50 -23.52 4.74
C ASN A 185 -25.93 -24.05 6.06
N ALA A 186 -24.84 -23.46 6.56
CA ALA A 186 -24.27 -23.84 7.86
C ALA A 186 -25.26 -23.62 9.02
N ASN A 187 -26.03 -22.52 8.98
CA ASN A 187 -27.05 -22.24 10.00
C ASN A 187 -28.29 -23.14 9.88
N ALA A 188 -28.58 -23.66 8.68
CA ALA A 188 -29.70 -24.59 8.45
C ALA A 188 -29.36 -26.06 8.78
N SER A 189 -28.09 -26.46 8.68
CA SER A 189 -27.65 -27.82 9.01
C SER A 189 -27.68 -28.17 10.51
N ASP A 190 -27.89 -27.19 11.40
CA ASP A 190 -28.09 -27.43 12.83
C ASP A 190 -29.52 -27.94 13.16
N THR A 191 -30.45 -27.97 12.19
CA THR A 191 -31.85 -28.36 12.43
C THR A 191 -32.32 -29.67 11.79
N ASP A 192 -31.61 -30.26 10.82
CA ASP A 192 -32.05 -31.52 10.19
C ASP A 192 -30.85 -32.42 9.78
N ALA A 193 -30.74 -33.60 10.39
CA ALA A 193 -29.57 -34.48 10.32
C ALA A 193 -29.47 -35.40 9.07
N ASP A 194 -30.35 -35.26 8.06
CA ASP A 194 -30.51 -36.27 7.00
C ASP A 194 -30.44 -35.73 5.55
N HIS A 195 -29.62 -34.72 5.28
CA HIS A 195 -29.34 -34.30 3.90
C HIS A 195 -27.89 -34.56 3.49
N GLU A 196 -27.75 -35.48 2.52
CA GLU A 196 -26.54 -35.82 1.78
C GLU A 196 -25.95 -34.54 1.18
N ALA A 197 -25.05 -33.91 1.94
CA ALA A 197 -24.35 -32.71 1.52
C ALA A 197 -23.56 -33.04 0.25
N THR A 198 -24.04 -32.55 -0.90
CA THR A 198 -23.21 -32.44 -2.09
C THR A 198 -21.96 -31.68 -1.67
N ALA A 199 -20.79 -32.32 -1.82
CA ALA A 199 -19.52 -31.82 -1.34
C ALA A 199 -19.09 -30.53 -2.09
N THR A 200 -19.75 -29.41 -1.81
CA THR A 200 -19.25 -28.09 -2.11
C THR A 200 -18.02 -27.89 -1.23
N SER A 201 -16.86 -27.64 -1.84
CA SER A 201 -15.64 -27.42 -1.07
C SER A 201 -15.82 -26.19 -0.19
N LYS A 202 -15.91 -26.37 1.12
CA LYS A 202 -16.06 -25.28 2.08
C LYS A 202 -14.94 -24.26 1.86
N SER A 203 -15.31 -23.00 1.71
CA SER A 203 -14.36 -21.90 1.50
C SER A 203 -14.72 -20.73 2.40
N LYS A 204 -13.75 -19.89 2.70
CA LYS A 204 -13.96 -18.63 3.42
C LYS A 204 -13.09 -17.52 2.86
N SER A 205 -13.39 -16.29 3.25
CA SER A 205 -12.52 -15.14 2.98
C SER A 205 -12.07 -14.50 4.28
N MET A 206 -10.76 -14.38 4.46
CA MET A 206 -10.17 -13.68 5.59
C MET A 206 -10.16 -12.16 5.33
N LYS A 207 -10.56 -11.37 6.33
CA LYS A 207 -10.32 -9.93 6.32
C LYS A 207 -8.83 -9.67 6.63
N PRO A 208 -8.24 -8.55 6.15
CA PRO A 208 -6.88 -8.18 6.52
C PRO A 208 -6.75 -8.03 8.05
N THR A 209 -5.94 -8.89 8.66
CA THR A 209 -5.53 -8.79 10.06
C THR A 209 -4.62 -7.58 10.27
N GLY A 210 -3.78 -7.26 9.28
CA GLY A 210 -3.02 -6.02 9.32
C GLY A 210 -2.16 -5.76 8.09
N PHE A 211 -1.65 -4.53 8.03
CA PHE A 211 -0.80 -4.05 6.94
C PHE A 211 0.59 -3.69 7.44
N VAL A 212 1.61 -4.03 6.65
CA VAL A 212 3.00 -3.62 6.86
C VAL A 212 3.41 -2.69 5.72
N PHE A 213 3.46 -1.40 6.02
CA PHE A 213 4.06 -0.37 5.17
C PHE A 213 5.51 -0.13 5.59
N HIS A 214 6.30 0.47 4.71
CA HIS A 214 7.72 0.65 5.00
C HIS A 214 8.42 1.65 4.08
N GLU A 215 9.52 2.20 4.59
CA GLU A 215 10.37 3.17 3.88
C GLU A 215 11.09 2.58 2.66
N SER A 216 11.41 1.28 2.71
CA SER A 216 12.29 0.52 1.78
C SER A 216 13.64 0.23 2.43
N ARG A 217 14.15 -1.00 2.25
CA ARG A 217 15.46 -1.45 2.77
C ARG A 217 15.66 -1.31 4.29
N CYS A 218 14.57 -1.21 5.04
CA CYS A 218 14.51 -1.01 6.49
C CYS A 218 14.17 -2.29 7.27
N GLY A 219 14.29 -3.48 6.68
CA GLY A 219 13.97 -4.74 7.38
C GLY A 219 12.51 -5.19 7.28
N SER A 220 11.67 -4.58 6.45
CA SER A 220 10.26 -5.01 6.29
C SER A 220 10.06 -6.48 5.85
N THR A 221 11.02 -7.09 5.14
CA THR A 221 10.99 -8.53 4.83
C THR A 221 11.16 -9.40 6.08
N LEU A 222 11.96 -8.95 7.04
CA LEU A 222 12.14 -9.64 8.32
C LEU A 222 10.81 -9.66 9.10
N VAL A 223 10.08 -8.54 9.08
CA VAL A 223 8.73 -8.45 9.66
C VAL A 223 7.76 -9.41 8.97
N ALA A 224 7.68 -9.40 7.64
CA ALA A 224 6.77 -10.32 6.91
C ALA A 224 7.09 -11.79 7.17
N ASN A 225 8.37 -12.16 7.26
CA ASN A 225 8.76 -13.53 7.61
C ASN A 225 8.38 -13.89 9.04
N SER A 226 8.50 -12.94 9.98
CA SER A 226 8.09 -13.14 11.38
C SER A 226 6.57 -13.39 11.47
N LEU A 227 5.78 -12.57 10.79
CA LEU A 227 4.31 -12.74 10.68
C LEU A 227 3.94 -14.08 10.03
N ALA A 228 4.71 -14.55 9.05
CA ALA A 228 4.45 -15.84 8.42
C ALA A 228 4.84 -17.05 9.29
N SER A 229 5.73 -16.84 10.27
CA SER A 229 6.36 -17.94 11.00
C SER A 229 5.86 -18.09 12.43
N PHE A 230 5.27 -17.06 13.04
CA PHE A 230 4.81 -17.17 14.42
C PHE A 230 3.74 -18.26 14.54
N ASP A 231 2.71 -18.28 13.70
CA ASP A 231 1.70 -19.34 13.64
C ASP A 231 1.38 -19.73 12.17
N PRO A 232 2.22 -20.57 11.54
CA PRO A 232 2.15 -20.85 10.11
C PRO A 232 0.85 -21.50 9.62
N PRO A 233 0.22 -22.45 10.34
CA PRO A 233 -1.04 -23.05 9.92
C PRO A 233 -2.14 -22.01 9.73
N THR A 234 -2.26 -21.06 10.66
CA THR A 234 -3.36 -20.08 10.71
C THR A 234 -3.05 -18.80 9.94
N THR A 235 -1.80 -18.55 9.55
CA THR A 235 -1.37 -17.25 9.03
C THR A 235 -0.98 -17.28 7.56
N ARG A 236 -1.55 -16.35 6.79
CA ARG A 236 -1.18 -16.07 5.40
C ARG A 236 -0.60 -14.66 5.28
N VAL A 237 0.56 -14.55 4.61
CA VAL A 237 1.22 -13.26 4.38
C VAL A 237 1.47 -13.04 2.89
N TYR A 238 0.92 -11.95 2.35
CA TYR A 238 1.26 -11.46 1.02
C TYR A 238 2.39 -10.43 1.12
N SER A 239 3.62 -10.87 0.84
CA SER A 239 4.82 -10.01 0.85
C SER A 239 5.09 -9.38 -0.51
N GLU A 240 4.83 -8.09 -0.66
CA GLU A 240 5.03 -7.30 -1.89
C GLU A 240 4.24 -7.84 -3.11
N SER A 241 3.03 -8.33 -2.86
CA SER A 241 2.12 -8.81 -3.91
C SER A 241 1.66 -7.65 -4.83
N PRO A 242 1.63 -7.80 -6.17
CA PRO A 242 1.23 -6.72 -7.08
C PRO A 242 -0.21 -6.17 -6.91
N PRO A 243 -1.27 -6.99 -6.74
CA PRO A 243 -2.65 -6.49 -6.77
C PRO A 243 -2.95 -5.33 -5.80
N PRO A 244 -2.60 -5.39 -4.49
CA PRO A 244 -2.92 -4.31 -3.55
C PRO A 244 -2.40 -2.93 -3.98
N ILE A 245 -1.15 -2.84 -4.44
CA ILE A 245 -0.59 -1.56 -4.87
C ILE A 245 -1.15 -1.09 -6.22
N THR A 246 -1.47 -2.03 -7.11
CA THR A 246 -2.07 -1.72 -8.41
C THR A 246 -3.43 -1.04 -8.23
N VAL A 247 -4.32 -1.62 -7.40
CA VAL A 247 -5.64 -1.03 -7.17
C VAL A 247 -5.59 0.21 -6.28
N ALA A 248 -4.70 0.28 -5.29
CA ALA A 248 -4.56 1.47 -4.46
C ALA A 248 -4.12 2.70 -5.28
N LYS A 249 -3.19 2.53 -6.21
CA LYS A 249 -2.77 3.61 -7.13
C LYS A 249 -3.88 4.03 -8.09
N ALA A 250 -4.61 3.06 -8.66
CA ALA A 250 -5.73 3.34 -9.54
C ALA A 250 -6.86 4.07 -8.81
N ALA A 251 -7.19 3.63 -7.60
CA ALA A 251 -8.17 4.29 -6.73
C ALA A 251 -7.75 5.72 -6.39
N GLN A 252 -6.50 5.93 -5.97
CA GLN A 252 -5.97 7.26 -5.67
C GLN A 252 -6.02 8.19 -6.87
N ALA A 253 -5.68 7.71 -8.07
CA ALA A 253 -5.75 8.49 -9.30
C ALA A 253 -7.21 8.84 -9.68
N ALA A 254 -8.12 7.89 -9.55
CA ALA A 254 -9.54 8.08 -9.86
C ALA A 254 -10.20 9.10 -8.90
N ILE A 255 -9.95 8.97 -7.59
CA ILE A 255 -10.46 9.92 -6.59
C ILE A 255 -9.91 11.33 -6.81
N ALA A 256 -8.63 11.45 -7.17
CA ALA A 256 -8.03 12.74 -7.48
C ALA A 256 -8.63 13.39 -8.72
N ALA A 257 -9.05 12.60 -9.71
CA ALA A 257 -9.70 13.09 -10.92
C ALA A 257 -11.20 13.42 -10.70
N ASN A 258 -11.90 12.61 -9.92
CA ASN A 258 -13.31 12.78 -9.59
C ASN A 258 -13.62 12.24 -8.18
N PRO A 259 -13.78 13.11 -7.16
CA PRO A 259 -14.09 12.66 -5.80
C PRO A 259 -15.39 11.85 -5.67
N ASN A 260 -16.34 11.98 -6.59
CA ASN A 260 -17.61 11.26 -6.54
C ASN A 260 -17.45 9.75 -6.77
N VAL A 261 -16.33 9.29 -7.32
CA VAL A 261 -16.06 7.84 -7.54
C VAL A 261 -15.37 7.18 -6.36
N GLU A 262 -15.22 7.87 -5.21
CA GLU A 262 -14.51 7.34 -4.06
C GLU A 262 -15.08 6.01 -3.56
N ALA A 263 -16.40 5.89 -3.43
CA ALA A 263 -17.04 4.65 -3.00
C ALA A 263 -16.68 3.46 -3.90
N ASP A 264 -16.69 3.68 -5.22
CA ASP A 264 -16.37 2.66 -6.22
C ASP A 264 -14.88 2.30 -6.24
N ALA A 265 -14.02 3.30 -6.10
CA ALA A 265 -12.58 3.14 -6.00
C ALA A 265 -12.21 2.32 -4.75
N ILE A 266 -12.84 2.63 -3.61
CA ILE A 266 -12.66 1.88 -2.36
C ILE A 266 -13.23 0.47 -2.49
N ARG A 267 -14.38 0.30 -3.14
CA ARG A 267 -14.97 -1.01 -3.41
C ARG A 267 -14.03 -1.92 -4.20
N MET A 268 -13.35 -1.40 -5.23
CA MET A 268 -12.35 -2.15 -6.00
C MET A 268 -11.20 -2.66 -5.11
N VAL A 269 -10.72 -1.84 -4.18
CA VAL A 269 -9.67 -2.23 -3.22
C VAL A 269 -10.18 -3.33 -2.29
N GLN A 270 -11.41 -3.19 -1.78
CA GLN A 270 -12.04 -4.17 -0.91
C GLN A 270 -12.25 -5.52 -1.61
N ASP A 271 -12.76 -5.50 -2.85
CA ASP A 271 -13.01 -6.71 -3.64
C ASP A 271 -11.69 -7.42 -4.00
N THR A 272 -10.65 -6.66 -4.31
CA THR A 272 -9.29 -7.20 -4.55
C THR A 272 -8.77 -7.95 -3.33
N LEU A 273 -8.80 -7.33 -2.15
CA LEU A 273 -8.27 -7.94 -0.93
C LEU A 273 -9.18 -9.07 -0.42
N PHE A 274 -10.49 -8.98 -0.64
CA PHE A 274 -11.45 -10.07 -0.36
C PHE A 274 -11.13 -11.33 -1.19
N LEU A 275 -10.84 -11.16 -2.48
CA LEU A 275 -10.43 -12.27 -3.35
C LEU A 275 -9.07 -12.85 -2.97
N MET A 276 -8.11 -11.99 -2.57
CA MET A 276 -6.82 -12.45 -2.04
C MET A 276 -6.97 -13.15 -0.68
N GLY A 277 -7.98 -12.81 0.10
CA GLY A 277 -8.30 -13.48 1.37
C GLY A 277 -9.03 -14.81 1.21
N ARG A 278 -9.46 -15.19 -0.01
CA ARG A 278 -10.17 -16.46 -0.22
C ARG A 278 -9.26 -17.66 -0.01
N THR A 279 -9.80 -18.67 0.66
CA THR A 279 -9.09 -19.91 0.96
C THR A 279 -10.04 -21.08 1.10
N SER A 280 -9.52 -22.26 0.76
CA SER A 280 -10.13 -23.57 1.07
C SER A 280 -9.54 -24.20 2.34
N ASP A 281 -8.51 -23.58 2.92
CA ASP A 281 -7.91 -24.00 4.18
C ASP A 281 -8.66 -23.35 5.35
N MET A 282 -9.51 -24.13 6.02
CA MET A 282 -10.36 -23.62 7.10
C MET A 282 -9.58 -23.29 8.38
N ILE A 283 -8.31 -23.71 8.49
CA ILE A 283 -7.41 -23.41 9.62
C ILE A 283 -6.87 -21.98 9.51
N GLU A 284 -6.79 -21.41 8.31
CA GLU A 284 -6.25 -20.05 8.13
C GLU A 284 -7.20 -18.99 8.67
N GLU A 285 -6.74 -18.18 9.61
CA GLU A 285 -7.56 -17.17 10.27
C GLU A 285 -7.01 -15.76 10.05
N ARG A 286 -5.72 -15.65 9.74
CA ARG A 286 -5.00 -14.38 9.75
C ARG A 286 -4.41 -14.06 8.38
N LEU A 287 -4.62 -12.82 7.94
CA LEU A 287 -4.20 -12.34 6.63
C LEU A 287 -3.43 -11.03 6.76
N PHE A 288 -2.12 -11.08 6.47
CA PHE A 288 -1.27 -9.90 6.49
C PHE A 288 -0.82 -9.50 5.09
N PHE A 289 -0.72 -8.19 4.86
CA PHE A 289 -0.18 -7.64 3.63
C PHE A 289 1.03 -6.76 3.93
N LYS A 290 2.21 -7.19 3.51
CA LYS A 290 3.35 -6.28 3.42
C LYS A 290 3.30 -5.62 2.04
N ILE A 291 2.94 -4.35 2.02
CA ILE A 291 2.80 -3.56 0.80
C ILE A 291 4.18 -3.14 0.29
N GLN A 292 4.37 -3.04 -1.03
CA GLN A 292 5.59 -2.47 -1.61
C GLN A 292 5.83 -1.06 -1.04
N SER A 293 7.10 -0.65 -0.85
CA SER A 293 7.42 0.64 -0.19
C SER A 293 6.74 1.86 -0.79
N ILE A 294 6.54 1.89 -2.12
CA ILE A 294 5.85 3.00 -2.78
C ILE A 294 4.37 3.10 -2.40
N GLY A 295 3.78 2.01 -1.92
CA GLY A 295 2.42 1.96 -1.40
C GLY A 295 2.23 2.66 -0.07
N SER A 296 3.31 3.05 0.61
CA SER A 296 3.25 3.95 1.77
C SER A 296 2.60 5.30 1.41
N LYS A 297 2.62 5.71 0.13
CA LYS A 297 1.91 6.90 -0.37
C LYS A 297 0.39 6.72 -0.49
N SER A 298 -0.09 5.49 -0.34
CA SER A 298 -1.50 5.12 -0.50
C SER A 298 -2.08 4.51 0.78
N ILE A 299 -1.46 4.71 1.95
CA ILE A 299 -1.95 4.20 3.24
C ILE A 299 -3.40 4.66 3.48
N ASP A 300 -3.73 5.91 3.14
CA ASP A 300 -5.09 6.45 3.30
C ASP A 300 -6.15 5.68 2.50
N ILE A 301 -5.80 5.12 1.33
CA ILE A 301 -6.71 4.27 0.55
C ILE A 301 -6.98 2.96 1.30
N PHE A 302 -5.96 2.35 1.90
CA PHE A 302 -6.14 1.14 2.70
C PHE A 302 -6.91 1.42 3.99
N ARG A 303 -6.67 2.55 4.66
CA ARG A 303 -7.43 3.00 5.85
C ARG A 303 -8.91 3.22 5.52
N LYS A 304 -9.23 3.83 4.37
CA LYS A 304 -10.62 3.99 3.91
C LYS A 304 -11.27 2.64 3.58
N ALA A 305 -10.53 1.73 2.96
CA ALA A 305 -11.06 0.40 2.60
C ALA A 305 -11.24 -0.52 3.81
N PHE A 306 -10.36 -0.41 4.81
CA PHE A 306 -10.29 -1.27 5.99
C PHE A 306 -10.01 -0.43 7.25
N PRO A 307 -11.00 0.35 7.73
CA PRO A 307 -10.80 1.31 8.83
C PRO A 307 -10.50 0.66 10.18
N SER A 308 -10.82 -0.63 10.34
CA SER A 308 -10.57 -1.41 11.55
C SER A 308 -9.37 -2.35 11.44
N SER A 309 -8.58 -2.24 10.38
CA SER A 309 -7.39 -3.08 10.19
C SER A 309 -6.14 -2.30 10.61
N PRO A 310 -5.42 -2.76 11.66
CA PRO A 310 -4.20 -2.11 12.11
C PRO A 310 -3.10 -2.15 11.04
N PHE A 311 -2.23 -1.15 11.06
CA PHE A 311 -1.05 -1.11 10.23
C PHE A 311 0.18 -0.67 11.00
N ILE A 312 1.35 -1.03 10.49
CA ILE A 312 2.63 -0.50 10.94
C ILE A 312 3.40 0.13 9.78
N TYR A 313 4.27 1.08 10.12
CA TYR A 313 5.28 1.61 9.20
C TYR A 313 6.69 1.32 9.73
N VAL A 314 7.43 0.49 8.99
CA VAL A 314 8.81 0.13 9.35
C VAL A 314 9.78 1.12 8.73
N PHE A 315 10.63 1.71 9.55
CA PHE A 315 11.66 2.68 9.15
C PHE A 315 13.00 2.34 9.81
N ARG A 316 14.09 2.91 9.30
CA ARG A 316 15.46 2.63 9.78
C ARG A 316 16.31 3.88 9.68
N ASP A 317 17.46 3.90 10.36
CA ASP A 317 18.45 4.97 10.24
C ASP A 317 18.62 5.44 8.77
N PRO A 318 18.49 6.76 8.51
CA PRO A 318 18.54 7.33 7.18
C PRO A 318 19.81 6.99 6.39
N VAL A 319 20.99 7.01 7.03
CA VAL A 319 22.28 6.72 6.39
C VAL A 319 22.34 5.25 6.01
N GLN A 320 21.89 4.35 6.89
CA GLN A 320 21.86 2.92 6.63
C GLN A 320 20.89 2.55 5.49
N VAL A 321 19.73 3.21 5.39
CA VAL A 321 18.76 3.01 4.30
C VAL A 321 19.32 3.53 2.98
N MET A 322 19.88 4.75 2.99
CA MET A 322 20.50 5.38 1.83
C MET A 322 21.66 4.54 1.29
N ARG A 323 22.55 4.08 2.17
CA ARG A 323 23.67 3.21 1.79
C ARG A 323 23.20 1.87 1.21
N SER A 324 22.06 1.34 1.69
CA SER A 324 21.49 0.15 1.07
C SER A 324 20.87 0.39 -0.32
N HIS A 325 20.43 1.61 -0.65
CA HIS A 325 19.89 1.95 -1.96
C HIS A 325 21.00 2.25 -2.98
N LEU A 326 22.00 3.02 -2.56
CA LEU A 326 23.08 3.52 -3.40
C LEU A 326 24.31 2.60 -3.32
N LYS A 327 24.17 1.40 -3.89
CA LYS A 327 25.25 0.40 -3.93
C LYS A 327 26.03 0.45 -5.24
N GLY A 328 27.36 0.31 -5.14
CA GLY A 328 28.25 0.20 -6.30
C GLY A 328 28.64 1.55 -6.94
N GLN A 329 29.32 1.49 -8.08
CA GLN A 329 29.83 2.67 -8.78
C GLN A 329 28.75 3.45 -9.55
N ASP A 330 27.62 2.82 -9.87
CA ASP A 330 26.55 3.45 -10.65
C ASP A 330 25.27 3.61 -9.79
N THR A 331 25.24 4.71 -9.04
CA THR A 331 24.12 5.09 -8.18
C THR A 331 22.85 5.45 -8.97
N THR A 332 22.97 5.74 -10.27
CA THR A 332 21.84 6.16 -11.12
C THR A 332 20.81 5.06 -11.34
N LYS A 333 21.16 3.79 -11.06
CA LYS A 333 20.28 2.62 -11.18
C LYS A 333 19.50 2.27 -9.92
N ALA A 334 19.67 3.04 -8.83
CA ALA A 334 18.96 2.77 -7.59
C ALA A 334 17.43 2.86 -7.77
N VAL A 335 16.67 2.09 -6.98
CA VAL A 335 15.19 2.04 -7.14
C VAL A 335 14.55 3.42 -6.97
N CYS A 336 15.09 4.24 -6.07
CA CYS A 336 14.64 5.61 -5.84
C CYS A 336 14.76 6.51 -7.06
N THR A 337 15.67 6.26 -8.01
CA THR A 337 15.86 7.13 -9.19
C THR A 337 14.85 6.88 -10.31
N ARG A 338 14.01 5.84 -10.21
CA ARG A 338 13.06 5.45 -11.27
C ARG A 338 12.08 6.55 -11.64
N SER A 339 11.64 7.37 -10.68
CA SER A 339 10.73 8.49 -10.91
C SER A 339 11.46 9.78 -11.28
N ARG A 340 12.78 9.79 -11.45
CA ARG A 340 13.55 11.04 -11.65
C ARG A 340 13.17 11.79 -12.92
N ARG A 341 12.77 11.08 -13.98
CA ARG A 341 12.32 11.72 -15.22
C ARG A 341 10.96 12.41 -15.07
N ASN A 342 10.05 11.78 -14.32
CA ASN A 342 8.69 12.24 -14.07
C ASN A 342 8.43 12.19 -12.55
N PRO A 343 8.99 13.13 -11.78
CA PRO A 343 8.86 13.13 -10.32
C PRO A 343 7.40 13.42 -9.93
N PRO A 344 6.85 12.71 -8.94
CA PRO A 344 5.49 12.96 -8.48
C PRO A 344 5.39 14.31 -7.76
N ALA A 345 4.18 14.90 -7.74
CA ALA A 345 3.95 16.25 -7.21
C ALA A 345 4.31 16.38 -5.72
N ASP A 346 4.07 15.34 -4.92
CA ASP A 346 4.42 15.32 -3.50
C ASP A 346 5.94 15.39 -3.27
N LEU A 347 6.74 14.76 -4.13
CA LEU A 347 8.20 14.89 -4.13
C LEU A 347 8.63 16.30 -4.49
N LEU A 348 8.03 16.90 -5.51
CA LEU A 348 8.33 18.28 -5.90
C LEU A 348 8.01 19.27 -4.78
N ASN A 349 6.85 19.12 -4.13
CA ASN A 349 6.43 19.92 -2.99
C ASN A 349 7.38 19.74 -1.81
N HIS A 350 7.79 18.50 -1.51
CA HIS A 350 8.76 18.23 -0.46
C HIS A 350 10.12 18.90 -0.76
N ILE A 351 10.63 18.79 -2.00
CA ILE A 351 11.88 19.45 -2.41
C ILE A 351 11.78 20.97 -2.26
N ALA A 352 10.67 21.57 -2.68
CA ALA A 352 10.44 23.01 -2.59
C ALA A 352 10.40 23.51 -1.13
N ASN A 353 9.80 22.74 -0.23
CA ASN A 353 9.72 23.08 1.19
C ASN A 353 11.06 22.90 1.92
N SER A 354 11.87 21.92 1.51
CA SER A 354 13.17 21.63 2.11
C SER A 354 14.30 22.53 1.59
N ASN A 355 14.07 23.29 0.51
CA ASN A 355 15.11 24.11 -0.11
C ASN A 355 14.52 25.36 -0.78
N SER A 356 14.72 26.54 -0.18
CA SER A 356 14.25 27.82 -0.74
C SER A 356 14.89 28.20 -2.09
N ILE A 357 15.94 27.50 -2.54
CA ILE A 357 16.75 27.86 -3.72
C ILE A 357 16.59 26.86 -4.88
N VAL A 358 16.23 25.60 -4.64
CA VAL A 358 16.18 24.56 -5.68
C VAL A 358 14.76 24.26 -6.12
N GLN A 359 14.36 24.77 -7.30
CA GLN A 359 13.01 24.60 -7.83
C GLN A 359 12.82 23.36 -8.75
N LYS A 360 13.90 22.67 -9.17
CA LYS A 360 13.80 21.57 -10.15
C LYS A 360 14.47 20.29 -9.67
N ALA A 361 13.71 19.19 -9.62
CA ALA A 361 14.21 17.85 -9.26
C ALA A 361 15.38 17.36 -10.13
N SER A 362 15.49 17.85 -11.38
CA SER A 362 16.59 17.52 -12.28
C SER A 362 17.96 18.02 -11.80
N SER A 363 17.98 19.05 -10.95
CA SER A 363 19.20 19.69 -10.44
C SER A 363 19.78 19.04 -9.18
N LEU A 364 19.01 18.18 -8.49
CA LEU A 364 19.48 17.46 -7.30
C LEU A 364 20.54 16.43 -7.66
N SER A 365 21.47 16.13 -6.75
CA SER A 365 22.33 14.94 -6.92
C SER A 365 21.51 13.63 -6.91
N THR A 366 22.14 12.47 -7.12
CA THR A 366 21.44 11.19 -7.00
C THR A 366 21.06 10.94 -5.53
N GLU A 367 21.97 11.28 -4.63
CA GLU A 367 21.85 11.20 -3.19
C GLU A 367 20.70 12.07 -2.70
N GLU A 368 20.67 13.35 -3.07
CA GLU A 368 19.60 14.28 -2.69
C GLU A 368 18.24 13.82 -3.23
N PHE A 369 18.17 13.39 -4.49
CA PHE A 369 16.91 12.89 -5.07
C PHE A 369 16.40 11.65 -4.33
N CYS A 370 17.29 10.72 -3.99
CA CYS A 370 16.93 9.50 -3.28
C CYS A 370 16.52 9.78 -1.83
N ALA A 371 17.23 10.66 -1.12
CA ALA A 371 16.86 11.08 0.23
C ALA A 371 15.49 11.76 0.24
N ALA A 372 15.24 12.69 -0.67
CA ALA A 372 13.94 13.35 -0.83
C ALA A 372 12.82 12.34 -1.20
N HIS A 373 13.11 11.38 -2.09
CA HIS A 373 12.15 10.33 -2.42
C HIS A 373 11.76 9.50 -1.20
N LEU A 374 12.72 9.01 -0.42
CA LEU A 374 12.46 8.22 0.78
C LEU A 374 11.71 9.06 1.83
N ALA A 375 12.06 10.34 1.97
CA ALA A 375 11.40 11.25 2.88
C ALA A 375 9.90 11.38 2.57
N THR A 376 9.50 11.40 1.28
CA THR A 376 8.06 11.41 0.92
C THR A 376 7.30 10.16 1.37
N LEU A 377 7.96 9.00 1.46
CA LEU A 377 7.33 7.79 1.98
C LEU A 377 7.11 7.91 3.49
N CYS A 378 8.12 8.42 4.21
CA CYS A 378 8.06 8.65 5.64
C CYS A 378 7.02 9.72 6.02
N VAL A 379 6.93 10.82 5.25
CA VAL A 379 5.92 11.88 5.47
C VAL A 379 4.50 11.35 5.27
N ALA A 380 4.27 10.54 4.23
CA ALA A 380 2.96 9.94 4.00
C ALA A 380 2.57 9.01 5.17
N ALA A 381 3.51 8.23 5.67
CA ALA A 381 3.28 7.33 6.81
C ALA A 381 3.08 8.07 8.14
N GLU A 382 3.89 9.10 8.41
CA GLU A 382 3.75 9.96 9.60
C GLU A 382 2.33 10.54 9.68
N LYS A 383 1.88 11.16 8.58
CA LYS A 383 0.52 11.71 8.48
C LYS A 383 -0.53 10.63 8.73
N ALA A 384 -0.41 9.49 8.04
CA ALA A 384 -1.39 8.41 8.17
C ALA A 384 -1.46 7.85 9.60
N ILE A 385 -0.32 7.73 10.29
CA ILE A 385 -0.26 7.29 11.70
C ILE A 385 -0.98 8.29 12.60
N GLN A 386 -0.68 9.58 12.49
CA GLN A 386 -1.29 10.63 13.30
C GLN A 386 -2.82 10.68 13.14
N GLU A 387 -3.32 10.45 11.92
CA GLU A 387 -4.75 10.47 11.62
C GLU A 387 -5.46 9.14 11.93
N SER A 388 -4.72 8.08 12.26
CA SER A 388 -5.27 6.72 12.38
C SER A 388 -5.94 6.39 13.71
N GLU A 389 -6.00 7.33 14.66
CA GLU A 389 -6.63 7.13 15.98
C GLU A 389 -6.11 5.86 16.70
N GLY A 390 -4.82 5.55 16.54
CA GLY A 390 -4.16 4.38 17.19
C GLY A 390 -4.10 3.12 16.33
N TRP A 391 -4.73 3.08 15.15
CA TRP A 391 -4.63 1.93 14.24
C TRP A 391 -3.27 1.83 13.53
N GLY A 392 -2.50 2.91 13.48
CA GLY A 392 -1.17 2.98 12.88
C GLY A 392 -0.06 3.08 13.92
N ARG A 393 1.00 2.28 13.78
CA ARG A 393 2.24 2.39 14.60
C ARG A 393 3.50 2.58 13.77
N ALA A 394 4.43 3.38 14.28
CA ALA A 394 5.78 3.48 13.72
C ALA A 394 6.69 2.43 14.39
N VAL A 395 7.47 1.69 13.59
CA VAL A 395 8.38 0.65 14.10
C VAL A 395 9.78 0.91 13.58
N ASN A 396 10.69 1.27 14.49
CA ASN A 396 12.10 1.41 14.16
C ASN A 396 12.74 0.02 14.04
N TYR A 397 13.50 -0.19 12.97
CA TYR A 397 14.32 -1.38 12.73
C TYR A 397 15.18 -1.81 13.92
N GLU A 398 15.70 -0.86 14.71
CA GLU A 398 16.54 -1.16 15.87
C GLU A 398 15.83 -1.95 16.97
N ALA A 399 14.49 -1.86 17.03
CA ALA A 399 13.69 -2.60 17.98
C ALA A 399 13.34 -4.02 17.49
N LEU A 400 13.68 -4.39 16.25
CA LEU A 400 13.39 -5.71 15.69
C LEU A 400 14.44 -6.77 16.10
N PRO A 401 14.04 -8.04 16.31
CA PRO A 401 12.67 -8.54 16.23
C PRO A 401 11.85 -8.36 17.52
N GLN A 402 12.46 -7.89 18.61
CA GLN A 402 11.89 -7.94 19.95
C GLN A 402 10.53 -7.24 20.06
N ILE A 403 10.38 -6.04 19.48
CA ILE A 403 9.09 -5.32 19.47
C ILE A 403 7.97 -6.07 18.73
N LEU A 404 8.29 -6.99 17.81
CA LEU A 404 7.26 -7.82 17.18
C LEU A 404 6.68 -8.83 18.16
N ILE A 405 7.54 -9.39 19.01
CA ILE A 405 7.19 -10.41 19.99
C ILE A 405 6.45 -9.77 21.16
N ASP A 406 6.96 -8.65 21.66
CA ASP A 406 6.48 -8.05 22.90
C ASP A 406 5.22 -7.19 22.69
N ASP A 407 5.02 -6.64 21.50
CA ASP A 407 4.02 -5.60 21.28
C ASP A 407 3.23 -5.78 19.97
N ILE A 408 3.90 -5.70 18.83
CA ILE A 408 3.21 -5.53 17.54
C ILE A 408 2.33 -6.73 17.17
N ILE A 409 2.80 -7.98 17.37
CA ILE A 409 1.97 -9.15 17.07
C ILE A 409 0.87 -9.32 18.14
N PRO A 410 1.18 -9.52 19.43
CA PRO A 410 0.16 -9.86 20.44
C PRO A 410 -0.83 -8.73 20.75
N HIS A 411 -0.40 -7.47 20.70
CA HIS A 411 -1.21 -6.32 21.09
C HIS A 411 -1.69 -5.54 19.85
N HIS A 412 -0.81 -5.10 18.97
CA HIS A 412 -1.26 -4.23 17.86
C HIS A 412 -2.06 -4.96 16.78
N PHE A 413 -1.63 -6.16 16.38
CA PHE A 413 -2.31 -6.92 15.32
C PHE A 413 -3.38 -7.89 15.82
N LEU A 414 -3.15 -8.56 16.95
CA LEU A 414 -4.07 -9.55 17.51
C LEU A 414 -4.93 -8.99 18.65
N GLY A 415 -4.53 -7.86 19.23
CA GLY A 415 -5.27 -7.24 20.31
C GLY A 415 -6.56 -6.59 19.81
N HIS A 416 -7.62 -6.74 20.58
CA HIS A 416 -8.91 -6.14 20.28
C HIS A 416 -9.62 -5.73 21.55
N TRP A 417 -10.47 -4.72 21.43
CA TRP A 417 -11.35 -4.29 22.51
C TRP A 417 -12.57 -5.18 22.50
N ASP A 418 -12.77 -5.96 23.56
CA ASP A 418 -14.02 -6.69 23.74
C ASP A 418 -15.15 -5.68 23.98
N LYS A 419 -16.22 -5.83 23.21
CA LYS A 419 -17.45 -5.07 23.40
C LYS A 419 -18.41 -5.97 24.15
N HIS A 420 -18.37 -5.90 25.48
CA HIS A 420 -19.48 -6.41 26.26
C HIS A 420 -20.71 -5.51 26.06
N GLU A 421 -21.49 -5.77 25.01
CA GLU A 421 -22.62 -4.91 24.64
C GLU A 421 -23.83 -5.05 25.58
N ASN A 422 -23.83 -5.94 26.58
CA ASN A 422 -25.04 -6.23 27.38
C ASN A 422 -24.87 -6.45 28.90
N ASP A 423 -23.70 -6.30 29.51
CA ASP A 423 -23.51 -6.61 30.95
C ASP A 423 -23.00 -5.44 31.82
N GLY A 424 -22.83 -4.24 31.25
CA GLY A 424 -22.43 -3.05 32.01
C GLY A 424 -20.97 -3.06 32.49
N LYS A 425 -20.13 -3.97 31.99
CA LYS A 425 -18.69 -3.99 32.27
C LYS A 425 -17.92 -3.00 31.40
N GLU A 426 -16.82 -2.46 31.94
CA GLU A 426 -15.88 -1.64 31.17
C GLU A 426 -15.27 -2.45 30.01
N LYS A 427 -14.94 -1.78 28.91
CA LYS A 427 -14.29 -2.40 27.75
C LYS A 427 -12.97 -3.05 28.19
N GLU A 428 -12.87 -4.37 28.07
CA GLU A 428 -11.62 -5.10 28.35
C GLU A 428 -10.82 -5.23 27.05
N TYR A 429 -9.54 -4.87 27.09
CA TYR A 429 -8.64 -5.06 25.97
C TYR A 429 -8.05 -6.47 26.06
N ILE A 430 -8.42 -7.34 25.11
CA ILE A 430 -7.91 -8.70 25.04
C ILE A 430 -6.63 -8.68 24.22
N SER A 431 -5.52 -9.00 24.88
CA SER A 431 -4.25 -9.30 24.21
C SER A 431 -3.96 -10.79 24.29
N SER A 432 -3.31 -11.32 23.26
CA SER A 432 -2.91 -12.73 23.22
C SER A 432 -1.39 -12.78 23.19
N ASN A 433 -0.76 -12.97 24.35
CA ASN A 433 0.67 -13.20 24.42
C ASN A 433 1.06 -14.38 23.53
N LEU A 434 2.18 -14.25 22.82
CA LEU A 434 2.73 -15.35 22.05
C LEU A 434 3.22 -16.46 22.98
N THR A 435 2.93 -17.70 22.62
CA THR A 435 3.48 -18.89 23.27
C THR A 435 4.99 -18.98 23.05
N GLU A 436 5.70 -19.68 23.93
CA GLU A 436 7.15 -19.89 23.80
C GLU A 436 7.54 -20.47 22.43
N ASP A 437 6.71 -21.34 21.88
CA ASP A 437 6.91 -21.93 20.54
C ASP A 437 6.74 -20.91 19.41
N GLU A 438 5.74 -20.02 19.50
CA GLU A 438 5.56 -18.92 18.53
C GLU A 438 6.73 -17.96 18.58
N ILE A 439 7.18 -17.59 19.79
CA ILE A 439 8.36 -16.75 20.01
C ILE A 439 9.61 -17.41 19.40
N ALA A 440 9.83 -18.70 19.68
CA ALA A 440 10.96 -19.45 19.15
C ALA A 440 10.97 -19.47 17.61
N ARG A 441 9.82 -19.67 16.97
CA ARG A 441 9.70 -19.62 15.50
C ARG A 441 10.02 -18.24 14.93
N VAL A 442 9.53 -17.18 15.57
CA VAL A 442 9.88 -15.80 15.19
C VAL A 442 11.39 -15.60 15.29
N LEU A 443 12.01 -15.92 16.43
CA LEU A 443 13.46 -15.75 16.61
C LEU A 443 14.26 -16.60 15.62
N GLU A 444 13.81 -17.80 15.30
CA GLU A 444 14.51 -18.69 14.37
C GLU A 444 14.46 -18.19 12.92
N VAL A 445 13.30 -17.75 12.41
CA VAL A 445 13.22 -17.22 11.04
C VAL A 445 14.06 -15.94 10.87
N ASN A 446 14.22 -15.17 11.96
CA ASN A 446 15.02 -13.95 12.00
C ASN A 446 16.53 -14.19 11.88
N LYS A 447 17.02 -15.39 12.25
CA LYS A 447 18.43 -15.78 12.05
C LYS A 447 18.78 -16.05 10.59
N LYS A 448 17.79 -16.20 9.69
CA LYS A 448 18.00 -16.54 8.28
C LYS A 448 18.12 -15.27 7.42
N TYR A 449 19.18 -15.19 6.60
CA TYR A 449 19.34 -14.08 5.67
C TYR A 449 18.40 -14.17 4.46
N SER A 450 17.32 -13.39 4.48
CA SER A 450 16.27 -13.35 3.44
C SER A 450 16.71 -12.90 2.03
N LYS A 451 17.96 -12.46 1.83
CA LYS A 451 18.49 -12.14 0.49
C LYS A 451 19.35 -13.25 -0.12
N GLY A 452 19.52 -14.37 0.59
CA GLY A 452 20.17 -15.58 0.08
C GLY A 452 19.31 -16.35 -0.91
N ARG A 453 18.88 -15.74 -2.02
CA ARG A 453 18.12 -16.40 -3.10
C ARG A 453 19.05 -17.41 -3.79
N LYS A 454 19.22 -18.62 -3.22
CA LYS A 454 19.86 -19.83 -3.81
C LYS A 454 20.15 -20.94 -2.77
N GLY A 455 19.34 -21.10 -1.72
CA GLY A 455 19.50 -22.21 -0.77
C GLY A 455 20.78 -22.17 0.08
N LYS A 456 21.60 -21.13 -0.05
CA LYS A 456 22.66 -20.82 0.92
C LYS A 456 22.01 -19.96 1.99
N GLY A 457 21.35 -20.62 2.95
CA GLY A 457 20.90 -20.00 4.20
C GLY A 457 22.11 -19.44 4.94
N ARG A 458 22.55 -18.25 4.54
CA ARG A 458 23.57 -17.53 5.29
C ARG A 458 22.94 -17.11 6.60
N ALA A 459 23.70 -17.24 7.68
CA ALA A 459 23.35 -16.62 8.94
C ALA A 459 23.12 -15.12 8.70
N TRP A 460 22.10 -14.57 9.36
CA TRP A 460 21.91 -13.14 9.41
C TRP A 460 23.09 -12.49 10.13
N GLU A 461 23.63 -11.42 9.54
CA GLU A 461 24.70 -10.61 10.12
C GLU A 461 24.20 -9.17 10.22
N ALA A 462 24.40 -8.54 11.38
CA ALA A 462 24.09 -7.13 11.58
C ALA A 462 24.96 -6.28 10.64
N ASP A 463 24.33 -5.43 9.83
CA ASP A 463 25.03 -4.64 8.79
C ASP A 463 25.03 -3.12 9.06
N SER A 464 24.57 -2.68 10.25
CA SER A 464 24.41 -1.27 10.61
C SER A 464 25.73 -0.50 10.63
N THR A 465 26.70 -0.91 11.46
CA THR A 465 28.01 -0.24 11.62
C THR A 465 28.77 -0.18 10.30
N GLN A 466 28.82 -1.29 9.55
CA GLN A 466 29.47 -1.32 8.24
C GLN A 466 28.85 -0.32 7.25
N LYS A 467 27.54 -0.09 7.29
CA LYS A 467 26.88 0.88 6.39
C LYS A 467 27.24 2.32 6.73
N GLU A 468 27.33 2.64 8.01
CA GLU A 468 27.71 3.97 8.49
C GLU A 468 29.17 4.29 8.17
N ASP A 469 30.07 3.33 8.46
CA ASP A 469 31.51 3.48 8.22
C ASP A 469 31.84 3.62 6.73
N THR A 470 31.03 3.00 5.86
CA THR A 470 31.26 3.03 4.40
C THR A 470 30.41 4.05 3.65
N ALA A 471 29.66 4.90 4.36
CA ALA A 471 28.88 5.99 3.78
C ALA A 471 29.78 7.20 3.49
N TRP A 472 29.68 7.75 2.28
CA TRP A 472 30.40 8.95 1.85
C TRP A 472 29.66 10.23 2.24
N ASP A 473 30.37 11.36 2.25
CA ASP A 473 29.88 12.61 2.82
C ASP A 473 28.65 13.15 2.10
N GLU A 474 28.61 13.12 0.77
CA GLU A 474 27.45 13.59 0.00
C GLU A 474 26.16 12.79 0.30
N LEU A 475 26.29 11.50 0.64
CA LEU A 475 25.17 10.67 1.07
C LEU A 475 24.70 11.08 2.47
N LYS A 476 25.63 11.30 3.40
CA LYS A 476 25.33 11.74 4.77
C LYS A 476 24.69 13.13 4.77
N ASP A 477 25.17 14.04 3.93
CA ASP A 477 24.62 15.38 3.78
C ASP A 477 23.20 15.35 3.21
N ALA A 478 22.98 14.60 2.12
CA ALA A 478 21.65 14.43 1.54
C ALA A 478 20.66 13.80 2.53
N SER A 479 21.12 12.79 3.26
CA SER A 479 20.35 12.10 4.31
C SER A 479 19.94 13.08 5.42
N SER A 480 20.90 13.83 5.96
CA SER A 480 20.67 14.83 7.01
C SER A 480 19.71 15.93 6.56
N LYS A 481 19.82 16.35 5.29
CA LYS A 481 19.02 17.43 4.71
C LYS A 481 17.56 17.05 4.47
N PHE A 482 17.30 15.87 3.91
CA PHE A 482 15.95 15.52 3.44
C PHE A 482 15.25 14.46 4.31
N LEU A 483 15.99 13.46 4.80
CA LEU A 483 15.40 12.26 5.38
C LEU A 483 15.42 12.25 6.92
N LEU A 484 16.51 12.74 7.52
CA LEU A 484 16.67 12.79 8.97
C LEU A 484 15.52 13.55 9.68
N PRO A 485 15.03 14.71 9.19
CA PRO A 485 13.99 15.45 9.92
C PRO A 485 12.68 14.68 10.08
N VAL A 486 12.30 13.86 9.09
CA VAL A 486 11.09 13.03 9.20
C VAL A 486 11.35 11.73 9.96
N TYR A 487 12.56 11.18 9.87
CA TYR A 487 12.98 10.05 10.70
C TYR A 487 12.87 10.37 12.20
N GLU A 488 13.32 11.55 12.63
CA GLU A 488 13.24 11.97 14.04
C GLU A 488 11.79 12.09 14.53
N ARG A 489 10.87 12.56 13.69
CA ARG A 489 9.43 12.61 14.04
C ARG A 489 8.82 11.22 14.12
N LEU A 490 9.21 10.30 13.23
CA LEU A 490 8.81 8.90 13.32
C LEU A 490 9.38 8.21 14.57
N GLN A 491 10.58 8.59 15.02
CA GLN A 491 11.14 8.10 16.28
C GLN A 491 10.32 8.52 17.49
N VAL A 492 9.80 9.76 17.50
CA VAL A 492 8.88 10.22 18.55
C VAL A 492 7.60 9.38 18.53
N LEU A 493 6.97 9.22 17.36
CA LEU A 493 5.77 8.39 17.22
C LEU A 493 6.01 6.91 17.62
N ALA A 494 7.19 6.37 17.35
CA ALA A 494 7.54 5.00 17.72
C ALA A 494 7.70 4.80 19.23
N ARG A 495 8.09 5.85 19.97
CA ARG A 495 8.19 5.82 21.44
C ARG A 495 6.83 6.01 22.10
N ASP A 496 6.03 6.92 21.57
CA ASP A 496 4.71 7.27 22.13
C ASP A 496 3.65 6.20 21.81
N GLY A 497 3.88 5.37 20.79
CA GLY A 497 2.96 4.33 20.31
C GLY A 497 3.13 2.94 20.95
N VAL A 498 4.01 2.79 21.93
CA VAL A 498 4.15 1.54 22.72
C VAL A 498 3.15 1.61 23.87
N LEU A 499 2.24 0.63 23.94
CA LEU A 499 1.27 0.50 25.03
C LEU A 499 1.88 -0.19 26.26
#